data_AF-A0A016SW24-F1
#
_entry.id   AF-A0A016SW24-F1
#
_cell.length_a   1.000
_cell.length_b   1.000
_cell.length_c   1.000
_cell.angle_alpha   90.00
_cell.angle_beta   90.00
_cell.angle_gamma   90.00
#
_symmetry.space_group_name_H-M   'P 1'
#
loop_
_entity.id
_entity.type
_entity.pdbx_description
1 polymer ?
#
loop_
_entity_poly.entity_id
_entity_poly.type
_entity_poly.pdbx_seq_one_letter_code
_entity_poly.pdbx_strand_id
1 'polypeptide(L)'
;MDVLRQLTSEEMDLLRSSVRIISENATEVGCNTYEMIFEQSPYVKEFFHFTKSDDDAYRQKQTVQLAQKYMQVLIAFVEGIEDPSILEPVSAKLIEIHRKVDDVQMAAHWGVFTECTLYNIRKALEKASFANGPDEPRTANDPGSTSASSRNSPV
;
A
#
# COMPACT_ATOMS: atom_id res chain seq x y z
N MET A 1 2.20 6.23 22.77
CA MET A 1 2.38 7.41 21.89
C MET A 1 3.75 8.04 22.01
N ASP A 2 4.53 7.77 23.06
CA ASP A 2 5.87 8.36 23.25
C ASP A 2 6.87 8.02 22.13
N VAL A 3 6.70 6.88 21.44
CA VAL A 3 7.52 6.50 20.29
C VAL A 3 7.35 7.47 19.11
N LEU A 4 6.13 8.01 18.88
CA LEU A 4 5.91 8.99 17.80
C LEU A 4 6.66 10.30 18.08
N ARG A 5 6.84 10.64 19.36
CA ARG A 5 7.60 11.84 19.79
C ARG A 5 9.12 11.68 19.67
N GLN A 6 9.61 10.48 19.37
CA GLN A 6 11.03 10.18 19.20
C GLN A 6 11.48 10.23 17.74
N LEU A 7 10.54 10.38 16.80
CA LEU A 7 10.86 10.46 15.38
C LEU A 7 11.57 11.78 15.08
N THR A 8 12.63 11.68 14.30
CA THR A 8 13.34 12.82 13.72
C THR A 8 12.50 13.47 12.62
N SER A 9 12.83 14.72 12.26
CA SER A 9 12.19 15.39 11.12
C SER A 9 12.34 14.60 9.83
N GLU A 10 13.51 13.99 9.61
CA GLU A 10 13.79 13.18 8.42
C GLU A 10 12.89 11.94 8.36
N GLU A 11 12.71 11.23 9.48
CA GLU A 11 11.81 10.08 9.56
C GLU A 11 10.35 10.48 9.33
N MET A 12 9.91 11.63 9.87
CA MET A 12 8.56 12.15 9.63
C MET A 12 8.33 12.49 8.15
N ASP A 13 9.31 13.13 7.50
CA ASP A 13 9.22 13.48 6.08
C ASP A 13 9.24 12.24 5.18
N LEU A 14 10.04 11.23 5.55
CA LEU A 14 10.04 9.93 4.88
C LEU A 14 8.69 9.22 5.00
N LEU A 15 8.07 9.24 6.18
CA LEU A 15 6.75 8.64 6.39
C LEU A 15 5.67 9.33 5.55
N ARG A 16 5.65 10.67 5.52
CA ARG A 16 4.69 11.43 4.72
C ARG A 16 4.84 11.20 3.23
N SER A 17 6.08 11.26 2.73
CA SER A 17 6.37 11.02 1.31
C SER A 17 5.97 9.59 0.91
N SER A 18 6.27 8.60 1.75
CA SER A 18 5.87 7.21 1.52
C SER A 18 4.35 7.05 1.48
N VAL A 19 3.63 7.63 2.46
CA VAL A 19 2.16 7.54 2.51
C VAL A 19 1.51 8.23 1.32
N ARG A 20 2.03 9.36 0.87
CA ARG A 20 1.52 10.04 -0.33
C ARG A 20 1.56 9.11 -1.55
N ILE A 21 2.66 8.39 -1.76
CA ILE A 21 2.79 7.41 -2.86
C ILE A 21 1.79 6.27 -2.68
N ILE A 22 1.69 5.69 -1.49
CA ILE A 22 0.83 4.54 -1.20
C ILE A 22 -0.66 4.92 -1.27
N SER A 23 -1.01 6.18 -0.99
CA SER A 23 -2.40 6.64 -0.96
C SER A 23 -3.11 6.50 -2.32
N GLU A 24 -2.37 6.60 -3.42
CA GLU A 24 -2.89 6.48 -4.80
C GLU A 24 -3.39 5.07 -5.11
N ASN A 25 -2.83 4.05 -4.48
CA ASN A 25 -3.19 2.64 -4.67
C ASN A 25 -3.56 1.93 -3.35
N ALA A 26 -3.98 2.69 -2.32
CA ALA A 26 -4.20 2.17 -0.97
C ALA A 26 -5.13 0.95 -0.95
N THR A 27 -6.22 0.96 -1.72
CA THR A 27 -7.16 -0.18 -1.75
C THR A 27 -6.48 -1.46 -2.25
N GLU A 28 -5.68 -1.38 -3.31
CA GLU A 28 -4.95 -2.52 -3.86
C GLU A 28 -3.92 -3.04 -2.85
N VAL A 29 -3.14 -2.15 -2.23
CA VAL A 29 -2.16 -2.49 -1.20
C VAL A 29 -2.83 -3.19 -0.02
N GLY A 30 -3.96 -2.65 0.47
CA GLY A 30 -4.72 -3.25 1.56
C GLY A 30 -5.30 -4.62 1.21
N CYS A 31 -5.80 -4.81 -0.01
CA CYS A 31 -6.32 -6.10 -0.47
C CYS A 31 -5.20 -7.15 -0.51
N ASN A 32 -4.07 -6.84 -1.16
CA ASN A 32 -2.91 -7.74 -1.23
C ASN A 32 -2.37 -8.07 0.17
N THR A 33 -2.43 -7.10 1.09
CA THR A 33 -2.03 -7.29 2.49
C THR A 33 -2.94 -8.29 3.19
N TYR A 34 -4.26 -8.15 3.11
CA TYR A 34 -5.20 -9.10 3.74
C TYR A 34 -5.18 -10.48 3.11
N GLU A 35 -5.02 -10.57 1.79
CA GLU A 35 -4.82 -11.84 1.10
C GLU A 35 -3.62 -12.57 1.68
N MET A 36 -2.46 -11.89 1.77
CA MET A 36 -1.25 -12.46 2.34
C MET A 36 -1.41 -12.81 3.83
N ILE A 37 -2.06 -11.96 4.64
CA ILE A 37 -2.33 -12.26 6.05
C ILE A 37 -3.17 -13.53 6.19
N PHE A 38 -4.21 -13.70 5.38
CA PHE A 38 -5.09 -14.87 5.45
C PHE A 38 -4.42 -16.15 4.95
N GLU A 39 -3.45 -16.04 4.04
CA GLU A 39 -2.60 -17.16 3.62
C GLU A 39 -1.59 -17.56 4.70
N GLN A 40 -0.89 -16.58 5.28
CA GLN A 40 0.15 -16.81 6.29
C GLN A 40 -0.44 -17.15 7.67
N SER A 41 -1.66 -16.71 7.95
CA SER A 41 -2.39 -17.04 9.19
C SER A 41 -3.84 -17.43 8.90
N PRO A 42 -4.08 -18.73 8.61
CA PRO A 42 -5.43 -19.28 8.53
C PRO A 42 -6.20 -19.08 9.85
N TYR A 43 -5.52 -19.08 11.00
CA TYR A 43 -6.14 -18.79 12.30
C TYR A 43 -6.77 -17.39 12.33
N VAL A 44 -6.06 -16.37 11.85
CA VAL A 44 -6.58 -15.00 11.78
C VAL A 44 -7.77 -14.91 10.81
N LYS A 45 -7.70 -15.63 9.68
CA LYS A 45 -8.78 -15.67 8.69
C LYS A 45 -10.13 -16.08 9.31
N GLU A 46 -10.12 -16.96 10.30
CA GLU A 46 -11.34 -17.47 10.96
C GLU A 46 -12.15 -16.39 11.69
N PHE A 47 -11.53 -15.27 12.09
CA PHE A 47 -12.21 -14.14 12.74
C PHE A 47 -13.07 -13.32 11.77
N PHE A 48 -12.84 -13.48 10.47
CA PHE A 48 -13.53 -12.73 9.43
C PHE A 48 -14.60 -13.62 8.81
N HIS A 49 -15.82 -13.58 9.36
CA HIS A 49 -16.93 -14.45 8.94
C HIS A 49 -17.20 -14.46 7.43
N PHE A 50 -16.98 -13.34 6.75
CA PHE A 50 -17.19 -13.27 5.30
C PHE A 50 -16.29 -14.24 4.53
N THR A 51 -15.13 -14.62 5.07
CA THR A 51 -14.19 -15.54 4.40
C THR A 51 -14.75 -16.95 4.21
N LYS A 52 -15.80 -17.30 4.96
CA LYS A 52 -16.48 -18.61 4.91
C LYS A 52 -17.69 -18.64 3.97
N SER A 53 -18.03 -17.52 3.35
CA SER A 53 -19.16 -17.42 2.41
C SER A 53 -18.83 -18.13 1.10
N ASP A 54 -19.77 -18.88 0.53
CA ASP A 54 -19.64 -19.47 -0.81
C ASP A 54 -19.82 -18.42 -1.94
N ASP A 55 -20.33 -17.22 -1.63
CA ASP A 55 -20.47 -16.12 -2.58
C ASP A 55 -19.15 -15.34 -2.74
N ASP A 56 -18.46 -15.59 -3.86
CA ASP A 56 -17.20 -14.95 -4.24
C ASP A 56 -17.29 -13.42 -4.33
N ALA A 57 -18.39 -12.89 -4.89
CA ALA A 57 -18.58 -11.45 -5.06
C ALA A 57 -18.77 -10.77 -3.69
N TYR A 58 -19.49 -11.43 -2.78
CA TYR A 58 -19.61 -10.98 -1.40
C TYR A 58 -18.25 -10.98 -0.69
N ARG A 59 -17.47 -12.06 -0.80
CA ARG A 59 -16.12 -12.12 -0.19
C ARG A 59 -15.23 -10.99 -0.70
N GLN A 60 -15.16 -10.80 -2.02
CA GLN A 60 -14.35 -9.75 -2.63
C GLN A 60 -14.77 -8.36 -2.14
N LYS A 61 -16.08 -8.08 -2.12
CA LYS A 61 -16.61 -6.80 -1.62
C LYS A 61 -16.23 -6.55 -0.16
N GLN A 62 -16.35 -7.56 0.70
CA GLN A 62 -15.98 -7.43 2.12
C GLN A 62 -14.47 -7.23 2.30
N THR A 63 -13.64 -7.96 1.56
CA THR A 63 -12.17 -7.77 1.55
C THR A 63 -11.81 -6.34 1.16
N VAL A 64 -12.39 -5.80 0.09
CA VAL A 64 -12.15 -4.41 -0.35
C VAL A 64 -12.53 -3.41 0.74
N GLN A 65 -13.69 -3.57 1.38
CA GLN A 65 -14.13 -2.67 2.45
C GLN A 65 -13.22 -2.75 3.68
N LEU A 66 -12.74 -3.94 4.03
CA LEU A 66 -11.81 -4.15 5.13
C LEU A 66 -10.43 -3.53 4.83
N ALA A 67 -9.91 -3.77 3.63
CA ALA A 67 -8.67 -3.20 3.13
C ALA A 67 -8.68 -1.66 3.15
N GLN A 68 -9.77 -1.05 2.68
CA GLN A 68 -9.94 0.40 2.70
C GLN A 68 -9.86 0.97 4.11
N LYS A 69 -10.61 0.39 5.06
CA LYS A 69 -10.58 0.83 6.47
C LYS A 69 -9.21 0.67 7.09
N TYR A 70 -8.54 -0.43 6.79
CA TYR A 70 -7.20 -0.72 7.30
C TYR A 70 -6.18 0.31 6.82
N MET A 71 -6.16 0.61 5.52
CA MET A 71 -5.24 1.60 4.98
C MET A 71 -5.59 3.02 5.43
N GLN A 72 -6.87 3.36 5.57
CA GLN A 72 -7.29 4.65 6.15
C GLN A 72 -6.74 4.86 7.56
N VAL A 73 -6.71 3.80 8.38
CA VAL A 73 -6.10 3.88 9.72
C VAL A 73 -4.60 4.16 9.63
N LEU A 74 -3.86 3.42 8.79
CA LEU A 74 -2.41 3.64 8.64
C LEU A 74 -2.10 5.07 8.14
N ILE A 75 -2.87 5.55 7.17
CA ILE A 75 -2.75 6.91 6.63
C ILE A 75 -3.03 7.94 7.73
N ALA A 76 -4.13 7.79 8.46
CA ALA A 76 -4.50 8.70 9.54
C ALA A 76 -3.40 8.79 10.62
N PHE A 77 -2.76 7.67 10.97
CA PHE A 77 -1.66 7.66 11.94
C PHE A 77 -0.44 8.46 11.46
N VAL A 78 -0.15 8.45 10.15
CA VAL A 78 0.95 9.25 9.59
C VAL A 78 0.56 10.73 9.48
N GLU A 79 -0.69 11.03 9.12
CA GLU A 79 -1.20 12.40 9.05
C GLU A 79 -1.27 13.07 10.43
N GLY A 80 -1.60 12.31 11.48
CA GLY A 80 -1.64 12.79 12.86
C GLY A 80 -0.36 12.65 13.66
N ILE A 81 0.77 12.40 13.00
CA ILE A 81 2.04 12.09 13.70
C ILE A 81 2.60 13.28 14.47
N GLU A 82 2.34 14.52 14.02
CA GLU A 82 2.80 15.76 14.69
C GLU A 82 1.97 16.13 15.91
N ASP A 83 0.67 15.80 15.87
CA ASP A 83 -0.23 15.98 17.00
C ASP A 83 -0.93 14.65 17.31
N PRO A 84 -0.27 13.75 18.07
CA PRO A 84 -0.82 12.46 18.41
C PRO A 84 -2.15 12.52 19.18
N SER A 85 -2.54 13.67 19.74
CA SER A 85 -3.83 13.81 20.42
C SER A 85 -5.01 13.63 19.47
N ILE A 86 -4.85 13.99 18.19
CA ILE A 86 -5.91 13.81 17.18
C ILE A 86 -6.17 12.33 16.86
N LEU A 87 -5.23 11.45 17.23
CA LEU A 87 -5.31 10.00 17.02
C LEU A 87 -6.01 9.27 18.16
N GLU A 88 -6.37 9.96 19.25
CA GLU A 88 -7.05 9.34 20.40
C GLU A 88 -8.36 8.64 20.01
N PRO A 89 -9.28 9.26 19.23
CA PRO A 89 -10.53 8.59 18.86
C PRO A 89 -10.32 7.34 18.01
N VAL A 90 -9.36 7.40 17.07
CA VAL A 90 -8.98 6.26 16.21
C VAL A 90 -8.39 5.14 17.06
N SER A 91 -7.46 5.49 17.96
CA SER A 91 -6.79 4.54 18.86
C SER A 91 -7.79 3.86 19.80
N ALA A 92 -8.71 4.63 20.40
CA ALA A 92 -9.76 4.09 21.27
C ALA A 92 -10.65 3.09 20.51
N LYS A 93 -10.99 3.38 19.25
CA LYS A 93 -11.81 2.47 18.44
C LYS A 93 -11.06 1.19 18.08
N LEU A 94 -9.77 1.29 17.74
CA LEU A 94 -8.94 0.12 17.45
C LEU A 94 -8.77 -0.77 18.68
N ILE A 95 -8.57 -0.17 19.86
CA ILE A 95 -8.53 -0.90 21.13
C ILE A 95 -9.86 -1.64 21.34
N GLU A 96 -11.01 -0.99 21.15
CA GLU A 96 -12.31 -1.64 21.33
C GLU A 96 -12.50 -2.86 20.40
N ILE A 97 -12.10 -2.73 19.13
CA ILE A 97 -12.19 -3.81 18.14
C ILE A 97 -11.30 -4.98 18.52
N HIS A 98 -10.04 -4.71 18.87
CA HIS A 98 -9.04 -5.76 19.09
C HIS A 98 -9.05 -6.33 20.53
N ARG A 99 -9.63 -5.63 21.51
CA ARG A 99 -9.82 -6.15 22.88
C ARG A 99 -10.65 -7.43 22.92
N LYS A 100 -11.53 -7.62 21.93
CA LYS A 100 -12.32 -8.85 21.79
C LYS A 100 -11.50 -10.04 21.28
N VAL A 101 -10.26 -9.80 20.87
CA VAL A 101 -9.32 -10.75 20.26
C VAL A 101 -8.07 -10.94 21.13
N ASP A 102 -8.12 -10.50 22.40
CA ASP A 102 -7.02 -10.61 23.36
C ASP A 102 -6.86 -12.05 23.86
N ASP A 103 -6.40 -12.91 22.96
CA ASP A 103 -6.06 -14.31 23.14
C ASP A 103 -4.54 -14.47 23.01
N VAL A 104 -3.93 -15.29 23.88
CA VAL A 104 -2.52 -15.68 23.81
C VAL A 104 -2.15 -16.22 22.43
N GLN A 105 -3.08 -16.89 21.74
CA GLN A 105 -2.89 -17.36 20.38
C GLN A 105 -2.82 -16.21 19.37
N MET A 106 -3.68 -15.20 19.50
CA MET A 106 -3.65 -14.02 18.62
C MET A 106 -2.35 -13.23 18.76
N ALA A 107 -1.76 -13.19 19.96
CA ALA A 107 -0.49 -12.51 20.19
C ALA A 107 0.64 -12.99 19.26
N ALA A 108 0.65 -14.29 18.93
CA ALA A 108 1.62 -14.89 18.02
C ALA A 108 1.43 -14.45 16.55
N HIS A 109 0.28 -13.89 16.21
CA HIS A 109 -0.06 -13.50 14.84
C HIS A 109 0.11 -12.01 14.55
N TRP A 110 0.32 -11.16 15.55
CA TRP A 110 0.59 -9.74 15.32
C TRP A 110 1.81 -9.50 14.42
N GLY A 111 2.84 -10.35 14.53
CA GLY A 111 4.00 -10.31 13.63
C GLY A 111 3.63 -10.50 12.16
N VAL A 112 2.66 -11.39 11.86
CA VAL A 112 2.18 -11.62 10.49
C VAL A 112 1.54 -10.36 9.90
N PHE A 113 0.73 -9.65 10.69
CA PHE A 113 0.16 -8.37 10.25
C PHE A 113 1.26 -7.36 9.91
N THR A 114 2.25 -7.20 10.81
CA THR A 114 3.35 -6.26 10.59
C THR A 114 4.15 -6.62 9.33
N GLU A 115 4.54 -7.88 9.16
CA GLU A 115 5.37 -8.32 8.05
C GLU A 115 4.65 -8.23 6.70
N CYS A 116 3.40 -8.70 6.62
CA CYS A 116 2.60 -8.63 5.39
C CYS A 116 2.35 -7.17 4.96
N THR A 117 2.08 -6.29 5.92
CA THR A 117 1.88 -4.86 5.67
C THR A 117 3.17 -4.20 5.18
N LEU A 118 4.30 -4.43 5.87
CA LEU A 118 5.60 -3.90 5.44
C LEU A 118 6.00 -4.40 4.06
N TYR A 119 5.78 -5.68 3.76
CA TYR A 119 6.07 -6.26 2.45
C TYR A 119 5.29 -5.56 1.34
N ASN A 120 3.96 -5.43 1.49
CA ASN A 120 3.12 -4.83 0.46
C ASN A 120 3.34 -3.31 0.31
N ILE A 121 3.66 -2.61 1.41
CA ILE A 121 4.09 -1.21 1.37
C ILE A 121 5.40 -1.07 0.58
N ARG A 122 6.42 -1.87 0.87
CA ARG A 122 7.71 -1.84 0.13
C ARG A 122 7.50 -2.09 -1.35
N LYS A 123 6.73 -3.13 -1.69
CA LYS A 123 6.39 -3.48 -3.07
C LYS A 123 5.71 -2.31 -3.80
N ALA A 124 4.81 -1.59 -3.13
CA ALA A 124 4.14 -0.41 -3.71
C ALA A 124 5.13 0.75 -3.94
N LEU A 125 5.99 1.02 -2.98
CA LEU A 125 7.01 2.08 -3.07
C LEU A 125 8.05 1.77 -4.17
N GLU A 126 8.51 0.53 -4.28
CA GLU A 126 9.42 0.07 -5.34
C GLU A 126 8.79 0.27 -6.72
N LYS A 127 7.53 -0.16 -6.91
CA LYS A 127 6.81 0.02 -8.17
C LYS A 127 6.72 1.50 -8.58
N ALA A 128 6.46 2.40 -7.62
CA ALA A 128 6.44 3.83 -7.86
C ALA A 128 7.82 4.42 -8.19
N SER A 129 8.89 3.89 -7.58
CA SER A 129 10.26 4.28 -7.92
C SER A 129 10.62 3.92 -9.36
N PHE A 130 10.17 2.75 -9.85
CA PHE A 130 10.39 2.34 -11.24
C PHE A 130 9.51 3.12 -12.24
N ALA A 131 8.29 3.51 -11.85
CA ALA A 131 7.43 4.35 -12.67
C ALA A 131 7.97 5.79 -12.84
N ASN A 132 8.76 6.27 -11.88
CA ASN A 132 9.42 7.58 -11.90
C ASN A 132 10.90 7.51 -12.33
N GLY A 133 11.34 6.40 -12.94
CA GLY A 133 12.68 6.28 -13.50
C GLY A 133 12.96 7.36 -14.56
N PRO A 134 14.24 7.71 -14.81
CA PRO A 134 14.57 8.75 -15.78
C PRO A 134 13.95 8.41 -17.13
N ASP A 135 13.21 9.36 -17.71
CA ASP A 135 12.80 9.32 -19.12
C ASP A 135 14.04 8.94 -19.92
N GLU A 136 14.01 7.76 -20.54
CA GLU A 136 15.05 7.33 -21.46
C GLU A 136 15.19 8.47 -22.49
N PRO A 137 16.39 9.05 -22.69
CA PRO A 137 16.54 10.13 -23.65
C PRO A 137 16.15 9.56 -25.01
N ARG A 138 15.04 10.05 -25.57
CA ARG A 138 14.73 9.90 -26.99
C ARG A 138 15.97 10.37 -27.74
N THR A 139 16.73 9.42 -28.28
CA THR A 139 17.92 9.72 -29.07
C THR A 139 17.46 10.43 -30.33
N ALA A 140 17.48 11.76 -30.28
CA ALA A 140 17.45 12.61 -31.45
C ALA A 140 18.84 12.50 -32.10
N ASN A 141 18.98 11.60 -33.07
CA ASN A 141 20.07 11.65 -34.03
C ASN A 141 19.48 11.44 -35.43
N ASP A 142 19.13 12.55 -36.05
CA ASP A 142 19.20 12.80 -37.48
C ASP A 142 20.27 13.90 -37.62
N PRO A 143 21.24 13.86 -38.56
CA PRO A 143 20.94 14.27 -39.94
C PRO A 143 21.81 13.62 -41.03
N GLY A 144 21.27 13.48 -42.24
CA GLY A 144 22.07 13.08 -43.41
C GLY A 144 21.37 13.18 -44.76
N SER A 145 21.06 14.40 -45.20
CA SER A 145 20.67 14.72 -46.57
C SER A 145 21.62 14.15 -47.64
N THR A 146 21.08 13.54 -48.69
CA THR A 146 21.58 13.78 -50.05
C THR A 146 20.43 13.92 -51.04
N SER A 147 20.54 15.00 -51.79
CA SER A 147 19.67 15.55 -52.81
C SER A 147 19.57 14.73 -54.10
N ALA A 148 18.37 14.81 -54.69
CA ALA A 148 18.07 15.06 -56.11
C ALA A 148 18.49 14.06 -57.22
N SER A 149 17.42 13.58 -57.89
CA SER A 149 17.20 13.64 -59.35
C SER A 149 18.10 12.84 -60.29
N SER A 150 17.52 11.83 -60.94
CA SER A 150 17.68 11.69 -62.39
C SER A 150 16.48 11.01 -63.07
N ARG A 151 16.27 11.43 -64.31
CA ARG A 151 15.10 11.25 -65.20
C ARG A 151 15.14 9.93 -65.99
N ASN A 152 14.01 9.68 -66.67
CA ASN A 152 13.75 8.88 -67.88
C ASN A 152 13.55 7.37 -67.67
N SER A 153 12.61 6.66 -68.29
CA SER A 153 11.48 6.93 -69.20
C SER A 153 10.75 5.57 -69.43
N PRO A 154 9.57 5.54 -70.06
CA PRO A 154 8.67 4.38 -70.06
C PRO A 154 8.86 3.44 -71.25
N VAL A 155 8.44 2.18 -71.10
CA VAL A 155 7.76 1.33 -72.10
C VAL A 155 6.73 0.47 -71.38
#